data_AF-A0A1V5J3Q8-F1
#
_entry.id   AF-A0A1V5J3Q8-F1
#
_cell.length_a   1.000
_cell.length_b   1.000
_cell.length_c   1.000
_cell.angle_alpha   90.00
_cell.angle_beta   90.00
_cell.angle_gamma   90.00
#
_symmetry.space_group_name_H-M   'P 1'
#
loop_
_entity.id
_entity.type
_entity.pdbx_description
1 polymer ?
#
loop_
_entity_poly.entity_id
_entity_poly.type
_entity_poly.pdbx_seq_one_letter_code
_entity_poly.pdbx_strand_id
1 'polypeptide(L)' 'MKVTNVRGVLVATVAMDSRDFGEISSMSDAELLMRAKQAMSTVVPVHMIRDILVGRDGDVLEVAFTM' A
#
# COMPACT_ATOMS: atom_id res chain seq x y z
N MET A 1 -23.97 0.96 10.28
CA MET A 1 -22.94 1.15 11.33
C MET A 1 -21.89 2.10 10.76
N LYS A 2 -21.59 3.24 11.41
CA LYS A 2 -20.58 4.19 10.93
C LYS A 2 -19.31 3.98 11.75
N VAL A 3 -18.29 3.39 11.15
CA VAL A 3 -16.98 3.22 11.80
C VAL A 3 -16.31 4.60 11.81
N THR A 4 -16.09 5.17 13.00
CA THR A 4 -15.59 6.55 13.18
C THR A 4 -14.20 6.61 13.79
N ASN A 5 -13.66 5.48 14.26
CA ASN A 5 -12.34 5.38 14.84
C ASN A 5 -11.78 3.99 14.55
N VAL A 6 -10.87 3.90 13.58
CA VAL A 6 -10.04 2.72 13.39
C VAL A 6 -8.65 3.11 13.87
N ARG A 7 -8.08 2.31 14.78
CA ARG A 7 -6.70 2.47 15.23
C ARG A 7 -5.99 1.15 15.02
N GLY A 8 -4.91 1.16 14.25
CA GLY A 8 -4.15 -0.05 13.99
C GLY A 8 -3.16 0.12 12.85
N VAL A 9 -2.32 -0.91 12.69
CA VAL A 9 -1.43 -1.05 11.55
C VAL A 9 -1.98 -2.17 10.68
N LEU A 10 -2.20 -1.90 9.40
CA LEU A 10 -2.53 -2.91 8.41
C LEU A 10 -1.29 -3.15 7.56
N VAL A 11 -0.78 -4.37 7.56
CA VAL A 11 0.35 -4.77 6.72
C VAL A 11 -0.16 -5.70 5.63
N ALA A 12 0.15 -5.36 4.39
CA ALA A 12 -0.13 -6.16 3.21
C ALA A 12 1.18 -6.53 2.54
N THR A 13 1.39 -7.82 2.34
CA THR A 13 2.49 -8.36 1.53
C THR A 13 1.93 -8.75 0.18
N VAL A 14 2.40 -8.10 -0.88
CA VAL A 14 1.97 -8.37 -2.25
C VAL A 14 3.10 -9.08 -2.96
N ALA A 15 2.91 -10.38 -3.22
CA ALA A 15 3.78 -11.13 -4.12
C ALA A 15 3.46 -10.71 -5.57
N MET A 16 4.46 -10.22 -6.30
CA MET A 16 4.26 -9.78 -7.68
C MET A 16 4.33 -10.95 -8.65
N ASP A 17 3.43 -11.00 -9.63
CA ASP A 17 3.68 -11.81 -10.82
C ASP A 17 4.90 -11.20 -11.55
N SER A 18 5.72 -12.07 -12.14
CA SER A 18 6.89 -11.75 -12.95
C SER A 18 6.66 -10.66 -14.01
N ARG A 19 5.42 -10.51 -14.49
CA ARG A 19 5.02 -9.47 -15.46
C ARG A 19 4.86 -8.09 -14.81
N ASP A 20 4.30 -8.04 -13.61
CA ASP A 20 4.08 -6.80 -12.87
C ASP A 20 5.38 -6.34 -12.18
N PHE A 21 6.30 -7.29 -11.92
CA PHE A 21 7.60 -7.02 -11.33
C PHE A 21 8.41 -6.00 -12.14
N GLY A 22 8.47 -6.12 -13.47
CA GLY A 22 9.23 -5.19 -14.31
C GLY A 22 8.70 -3.76 -14.24
N GLU A 23 7.38 -3.59 -14.25
CA GLU A 23 6.73 -2.28 -14.15
C GLU A 23 6.96 -1.67 -12.77
N ILE A 24 6.70 -2.43 -11.70
CA ILE A 24 6.75 -1.89 -10.33
C ILE A 24 8.18 -1.70 -9.81
N SER A 25 9.12 -2.57 -10.20
CA SER A 25 10.54 -2.41 -9.87
C SER A 25 11.13 -1.14 -10.48
N SER A 26 10.63 -0.71 -11.65
CA SER A 26 11.07 0.52 -12.32
C SER A 26 10.44 1.80 -11.75
N MET A 27 9.36 1.69 -10.96
CA MET A 27 8.71 2.86 -10.36
C MET A 27 9.59 3.51 -9.30
N SER A 28 9.49 4.83 -9.21
CA SER A 28 10.00 5.56 -8.05
C SER A 28 9.19 5.25 -6.79
N ASP A 29 9.78 5.43 -5.61
CA ASP A 29 9.07 5.22 -4.34
C ASP A 29 7.83 6.11 -4.22
N ALA A 30 7.88 7.33 -4.79
CA ALA A 30 6.75 8.24 -4.83
C ALA A 30 5.58 7.71 -5.67
N GLU A 31 5.85 7.15 -6.85
CA GLU A 31 4.83 6.53 -7.71
C GLU A 31 4.23 5.29 -7.04
N LEU A 32 5.07 4.48 -6.40
CA LEU A 32 4.64 3.29 -5.68
C LEU A 32 3.75 3.65 -4.49
N LEU A 33 4.12 4.68 -3.73
CA LEU A 33 3.29 5.24 -2.65
C LEU A 33 1.93 5.72 -3.16
N MET A 34 1.91 6.43 -4.29
CA MET A 34 0.66 6.90 -4.92
C MET A 34 -0.23 5.73 -5.34
N ARG A 35 0.32 4.70 -6.00
CA ARG A 35 -0.44 3.51 -6.40
C ARG A 35 -0.95 2.73 -5.18
N ALA A 36 -0.12 2.54 -4.17
CA ALA A 36 -0.52 1.87 -2.92
C ALA A 36 -1.68 2.60 -2.22
N LYS A 37 -1.60 3.94 -2.15
CA LYS A 37 -2.67 4.78 -1.61
C LYS A 37 -3.97 4.67 -2.42
N GLN A 38 -3.86 4.68 -3.75
CA GLN A 38 -5.01 4.55 -4.64
C GLN A 38 -5.67 3.17 -4.52
N ALA A 39 -4.89 2.09 -4.47
CA ALA A 39 -5.39 0.74 -4.25
C ALA A 39 -6.13 0.65 -2.90
N MET A 40 -5.53 1.14 -1.82
CA MET A 40 -6.16 1.10 -0.50
C MET A 40 -7.39 1.99 -0.35
N SER A 41 -7.50 3.06 -1.13
CA SER A 41 -8.70 3.92 -1.10
C SER A 41 -9.99 3.17 -1.42
N THR A 42 -9.89 2.01 -2.09
CA THR A 42 -11.03 1.13 -2.42
C THR A 42 -11.49 0.28 -1.23
N VAL A 43 -10.62 0.07 -0.24
CA VAL A 43 -10.88 -0.76 0.95
C VAL A 43 -11.08 0.11 2.19
N VAL A 44 -10.31 1.18 2.31
CA VAL A 44 -10.25 2.09 3.46
C VAL A 44 -10.40 3.54 2.96
N PRO A 45 -11.33 4.33 3.53
CA PRO A 45 -11.42 5.75 3.25
C PRO A 45 -10.10 6.49 3.47
N VAL A 46 -9.66 7.24 2.46
CA VAL A 46 -8.34 7.91 2.45
C VAL A 46 -8.10 8.81 3.66
N HIS A 47 -9.13 9.48 4.17
CA HIS A 47 -9.01 10.35 5.35
C HIS A 47 -8.72 9.60 6.65
N MET A 48 -8.84 8.27 6.66
CA MET A 48 -8.45 7.43 7.79
C MET A 48 -7.03 6.90 7.64
N ILE A 49 -6.35 7.09 6.51
CA ILE A 49 -4.96 6.66 6.33
C ILE A 49 -4.04 7.80 6.77
N ARG A 50 -3.28 7.57 7.84
CA ARG A 50 -2.33 8.56 8.40
C ARG A 50 -0.98 8.50 7.69
N ASP A 51 -0.38 7.31 7.69
CA ASP A 51 0.93 7.06 7.08
C ASP A 51 0.85 5.82 6.19
N ILE A 52 1.69 5.81 5.17
CA ILE A 52 1.90 4.66 4.29
C ILE A 52 3.40 4.46 4.17
N LEU A 53 3.84 3.25 4.45
CA LEU A 53 5.21 2.81 4.22
C LEU A 53 5.20 1.76 3.13
N VAL A 54 6.14 1.87 2.20
CA VAL A 54 6.29 0.93 1.08
C VAL A 54 7.72 0.44 1.09
N GLY A 55 7.90 -0.87 1.12
CA GLY A 55 9.18 -1.56 1.05
C GLY A 55 9.22 -2.52 -0.13
N ARG A 56 10.42 -2.74 -0.67
CA ARG A 56 10.66 -3.75 -1.72
C ARG A 56 11.69 -4.73 -1.18
N ASP A 57 11.40 -6.02 -1.32
CA ASP A 57 12.35 -7.09 -1.07
C ASP A 57 12.21 -8.14 -2.17
N GLY A 58 13.16 -8.16 -3.12
CA GLY A 58 13.08 -9.01 -4.30
C GLY A 58 11.78 -8.76 -5.08
N ASP A 59 11.01 -9.83 -5.29
CA ASP A 59 9.70 -9.86 -5.96
C ASP A 59 8.51 -9.54 -5.03
N VAL A 60 8.80 -9.16 -3.79
CA VAL A 60 7.80 -8.84 -2.78
C VAL A 60 7.72 -7.33 -2.55
N LEU A 61 6.48 -6.84 -2.50
CA LEU A 61 6.18 -5.50 -2.04
C LEU A 61 5.50 -5.55 -0.70
N GLU A 62 6.10 -4.89 0.27
CA GLU A 62 5.53 -4.71 1.60
C GLU A 62 4.89 -3.34 1.68
N VAL A 63 3.63 -3.31 2.10
CA VAL A 63 2.93 -2.06 2.32
C VAL A 63 2.32 -2.05 3.71
N ALA A 64 2.69 -1.06 4.51
CA ALA A 64 2.11 -0.83 5.83
C ALA A 64 1.31 0.47 5.84
N PHE A 65 0.12 0.41 6.41
CA PHE A 65 -0.79 1.54 6.58
C PHE A 65 -1.05 1.76 8.06
N THR A 66 -0.99 3.02 8.50
CA THR A 66 -1.46 3.41 9.84
C THR A 66 -2.81 4.10 9.72
N MET A 67 -3.73 3.76 10.63
CA MET A 67 -5.07 4.37 10.73
C MET A 67 -5.24 5.15 12.04
#